data_AF-A0A355Q9V8-F1
#
_entry.id   AF-A0A355Q9V8-F1
#
_cell.length_a   1.000
_cell.length_b   1.000
_cell.length_c   1.000
_cell.angle_alpha   90.00
_cell.angle_beta   90.00
_cell.angle_gamma   90.00
#
_symmetry.space_group_name_H-M   'P 1'
#
loop_
_entity.id
_entity.type
_entity.pdbx_description
1 polymer ?
#
loop_
_entity_poly.entity_id
_entity_poly.type
_entity_poly.pdbx_seq_one_letter_code
_entity_poly.pdbx_strand_id
1 'polypeptide(L)'
;MKKVILSLIVVSLIVPSIFAERIPVDGWAKSIGKAQFGDSWKDSGQRTHYVSAKSIGEISIYGESFGFKGKSESEWSLSFHDKHINGRIISKTTWTSEKNPSSKFRGHGICDLTAGAATCVSWLKGYGEYDGKILELTRNESASASRENDDSSGPNLYKLEGIVMDEPEP
;
A
#
# COMPACT_ATOMS: atom_id res chain seq x y z
N MET A 1 0.25 66.64 -15.88
CA MET A 1 0.84 65.61 -15.00
C MET A 1 0.01 65.49 -13.72
N LYS A 2 -0.77 64.42 -13.55
CA LYS A 2 -1.21 63.85 -12.26
C LYS A 2 -2.06 62.59 -12.49
N LYS A 3 -1.53 61.46 -12.00
CA LYS A 3 -2.22 60.26 -11.49
C LYS A 3 -2.95 59.36 -12.47
N VAL A 4 -2.18 58.55 -13.19
CA VAL A 4 -2.57 57.18 -13.57
C VAL A 4 -1.78 56.23 -12.68
N ILE A 5 -2.32 55.89 -11.51
CA ILE A 5 -1.85 54.74 -10.71
C ILE A 5 -3.11 54.06 -10.18
N LEU A 6 -3.79 53.32 -11.05
CA LEU A 6 -4.87 52.42 -10.66
C LEU A 6 -4.77 51.15 -11.52
N SER A 7 -3.66 50.45 -11.40
CA SER A 7 -3.45 49.14 -12.03
C SER A 7 -2.43 48.36 -11.23
N LEU A 8 -2.71 48.08 -9.96
CA LEU A 8 -1.86 47.19 -9.16
C LEU A 8 -2.58 46.60 -7.94
N ILE A 9 -3.88 46.30 -8.05
CA ILE A 9 -4.61 45.52 -7.05
C ILE A 9 -5.65 44.64 -7.75
N VAL A 10 -5.26 43.95 -8.83
CA VAL A 10 -5.99 42.78 -9.36
C VAL A 10 -4.99 41.73 -9.85
N VAL A 11 -3.84 41.63 -9.17
CA VAL A 11 -3.20 40.32 -9.01
C VAL A 11 -3.69 39.86 -7.66
N SER A 12 -4.98 39.50 -7.60
CA SER A 12 -5.47 38.63 -6.55
C SER A 12 -4.59 37.40 -6.64
N LEU A 13 -3.65 37.34 -5.71
CA LEU A 13 -2.88 36.18 -5.33
C LEU A 13 -3.85 35.01 -5.19
N ILE A 14 -4.11 34.33 -6.29
CA ILE A 14 -4.43 32.91 -6.27
C ILE A 14 -3.10 32.29 -5.89
N VAL A 15 -2.76 32.37 -4.61
CA VAL A 15 -1.89 31.37 -4.02
C VAL A 15 -2.71 30.10 -4.20
N PRO A 16 -2.37 29.17 -5.11
CA PRO A 16 -3.01 27.87 -5.06
C PRO A 16 -2.80 27.40 -3.64
N SER A 17 -3.90 27.12 -2.95
CA SER A 17 -3.83 26.54 -1.63
C SER A 17 -2.89 25.35 -1.74
N ILE A 18 -1.70 25.43 -1.15
CA ILE A 18 -0.67 24.38 -1.20
C ILE A 18 -1.11 23.25 -0.26
N PHE A 19 -2.38 22.86 -0.33
CA PHE A 19 -2.85 21.63 0.26
C PHE A 19 -2.36 20.55 -0.69
N ALA A 20 -1.42 19.74 -0.22
CA ALA A 20 -1.07 18.48 -0.88
C ALA A 20 -2.37 17.79 -1.28
N GLU A 21 -2.59 17.62 -2.58
CA GLU A 21 -3.87 17.14 -3.10
C GLU A 21 -4.05 15.70 -2.61
N ARG A 22 -5.00 15.50 -1.68
CA ARG A 22 -5.32 14.17 -1.15
C ARG A 22 -6.45 13.58 -1.98
N ILE A 23 -6.09 12.64 -2.85
CA ILE A 23 -7.06 11.95 -3.71
C ILE A 23 -7.39 10.62 -3.01
N PRO A 24 -8.66 10.40 -2.62
CA PRO A 24 -9.07 9.10 -2.10
C PRO A 24 -8.94 8.04 -3.20
N VAL A 25 -8.42 6.88 -2.83
CA VAL A 25 -8.23 5.74 -3.73
C VAL A 25 -8.76 4.46 -3.10
N ASP A 26 -9.43 3.66 -3.92
CA ASP A 26 -9.93 2.34 -3.56
C ASP A 26 -9.39 1.30 -4.54
N GLY A 27 -9.39 0.03 -4.14
CA GLY A 27 -8.86 -1.01 -4.99
C GLY A 27 -8.82 -2.39 -4.37
N TRP A 28 -8.00 -3.24 -4.98
CA TRP A 28 -7.87 -4.64 -4.61
C TRP A 28 -6.41 -5.11 -4.70
N ALA A 29 -6.03 -5.97 -3.75
CA ALA A 29 -4.80 -6.75 -3.80
C ALA A 29 -5.16 -8.22 -3.90
N LYS A 30 -4.59 -8.92 -4.89
CA LYS A 30 -4.75 -10.36 -5.07
C LYS A 30 -3.42 -11.07 -4.90
N SER A 31 -3.36 -12.06 -4.03
CA SER A 31 -2.17 -12.92 -3.92
C SER A 31 -2.07 -13.85 -5.12
N ILE A 32 -0.88 -14.03 -5.67
CA ILE A 32 -0.60 -14.96 -6.76
C ILE A 32 0.29 -16.07 -6.24
N GLY A 33 -0.25 -17.30 -6.22
CA GLY A 33 0.45 -18.47 -5.73
C GLY A 33 0.63 -18.48 -4.21
N LYS A 34 1.43 -19.43 -3.72
CA LYS A 34 1.74 -19.58 -2.29
C LYS A 34 2.91 -18.68 -1.90
N ALA A 35 2.83 -18.10 -0.71
CA ALA A 35 3.97 -17.45 -0.11
C ALA A 35 5.11 -18.45 0.09
N GLN A 36 6.33 -18.03 -0.23
CA GLN A 36 7.54 -18.81 -0.06
C GLN A 36 8.15 -18.46 1.29
N PHE A 37 8.11 -19.40 2.23
CA PHE A 37 8.69 -19.24 3.55
C PHE A 37 10.11 -19.81 3.56
N GLY A 38 11.06 -19.03 4.07
CA GLY A 38 12.40 -19.50 4.39
C GLY A 38 12.46 -20.17 5.76
N ASP A 39 13.65 -20.18 6.35
CA ASP A 39 13.87 -20.75 7.68
C ASP A 39 12.97 -20.13 8.74
N SER A 40 12.61 -20.95 9.73
CA SER A 40 11.78 -20.53 10.86
C SER A 40 12.30 -21.08 12.17
N TRP A 41 11.97 -20.40 13.26
CA TRP A 41 12.26 -20.87 14.62
C TRP A 41 11.08 -20.57 15.55
N LYS A 42 11.05 -21.23 16.69
CA LYS A 42 10.09 -20.93 17.76
C LYS A 42 10.75 -20.15 18.88
N ASP A 43 10.06 -19.15 19.40
CA ASP A 43 10.47 -18.50 20.63
C ASP A 43 9.94 -19.22 21.88
N SER A 44 10.30 -18.72 23.06
CA SER A 44 9.86 -19.27 24.36
C SER A 44 8.34 -19.22 24.55
N GLY A 45 7.64 -18.34 23.83
CA GLY A 45 6.18 -18.23 23.79
C GLY A 45 5.52 -19.13 22.76
N GLN A 46 6.27 -20.04 22.11
CA GLN A 46 5.80 -20.95 21.06
C GLN A 46 5.30 -20.24 19.79
N ARG A 47 5.67 -18.96 19.58
CA ARG A 47 5.39 -18.25 18.32
C ARG A 47 6.40 -18.69 17.28
N THR A 48 5.93 -18.96 16.08
CA THR A 48 6.77 -19.23 14.92
C THR A 48 7.23 -17.90 14.35
N HIS A 49 8.54 -17.74 14.16
CA HIS A 49 9.17 -16.60 13.50
C HIS A 49 9.72 -17.06 12.15
N TYR A 50 9.67 -16.19 11.15
CA TYR A 50 10.22 -16.47 9.82
C TYR A 50 11.41 -15.55 9.54
N VAL A 51 12.53 -16.13 9.09
CA VAL A 51 13.72 -15.39 8.65
C VAL A 51 13.43 -14.62 7.37
N SER A 52 12.64 -15.22 6.47
CA SER A 52 12.11 -14.55 5.29
C SER A 52 10.80 -15.20 4.87
N ALA A 53 9.88 -14.39 4.36
CA ALA A 53 8.77 -14.89 3.57
C ALA A 53 8.56 -13.96 2.38
N LYS A 54 8.38 -14.53 1.18
CA LYS A 54 8.17 -13.77 -0.05
C LYS A 54 6.81 -14.10 -0.64
N SER A 55 6.10 -13.07 -1.08
CA SER A 55 4.81 -13.23 -1.74
C SER A 55 4.71 -12.33 -2.95
N ILE A 56 4.08 -12.82 -4.00
CA ILE A 56 3.78 -12.07 -5.22
C ILE A 56 2.27 -11.86 -5.30
N GLY A 57 1.84 -10.76 -5.89
CA GLY A 57 0.44 -10.46 -6.11
C GLY A 57 0.20 -9.51 -7.27
N GLU A 58 -1.07 -9.29 -7.54
CA GLU A 58 -1.58 -8.24 -8.42
C GLU A 58 -2.22 -7.15 -7.55
N ILE A 59 -2.09 -5.91 -8.01
CA ILE A 59 -2.64 -4.75 -7.31
C ILE A 59 -3.34 -3.86 -8.31
N SER A 60 -4.48 -3.33 -7.93
CA SER A 60 -5.15 -2.26 -8.66
C SER A 60 -5.74 -1.26 -7.67
N ILE A 61 -5.51 0.03 -7.89
CA ILE A 61 -6.13 1.13 -7.15
C ILE A 61 -6.58 2.22 -8.13
N TYR A 62 -7.68 2.90 -7.81
CA TYR A 62 -8.29 3.92 -8.63
C TYR A 62 -8.92 5.02 -7.76
N GLY A 63 -8.92 6.25 -8.27
CA GLY A 63 -9.52 7.44 -7.69
C GLY A 63 -9.88 8.44 -8.80
N GLU A 64 -10.44 9.59 -8.44
CA GLU A 64 -11.06 10.56 -9.37
C GLU A 64 -10.18 10.93 -10.58
N SER A 65 -8.86 10.99 -10.42
CA SER A 65 -7.90 11.22 -11.51
C SER A 65 -6.62 10.39 -11.36
N PHE A 66 -6.68 9.32 -10.58
CA PHE A 66 -5.53 8.47 -10.30
C PHE A 66 -5.88 7.01 -10.60
N GLY A 67 -4.95 6.29 -11.22
CA GLY A 67 -5.11 4.88 -11.50
C GLY A 67 -3.77 4.16 -11.54
N PHE A 68 -3.67 3.08 -10.79
CA PHE A 68 -2.51 2.21 -10.79
C PHE A 68 -2.96 0.75 -10.93
N LYS A 69 -2.28 0.02 -11.80
CA LYS A 69 -2.40 -1.43 -11.91
C LYS A 69 -1.00 -2.01 -12.08
N GLY A 70 -0.69 -3.05 -11.32
CA GLY A 70 0.69 -3.50 -11.18
C GLY A 70 0.85 -4.89 -10.60
N LYS A 71 2.10 -5.35 -10.63
CA LYS A 71 2.56 -6.51 -9.87
C LYS A 71 3.10 -6.06 -8.52
N SER A 72 2.74 -6.77 -7.46
CA SER A 72 3.22 -6.56 -6.11
C SER A 72 4.20 -7.66 -5.74
N GLU A 73 5.39 -7.28 -5.27
CA GLU A 73 6.37 -8.18 -4.66
C GLU A 73 6.57 -7.76 -3.21
N SER A 74 6.37 -8.67 -2.27
CA SER A 74 6.47 -8.41 -0.84
C SER A 74 7.45 -9.35 -0.17
N GLU A 75 8.32 -8.80 0.67
CA GLU A 75 9.25 -9.52 1.53
C GLU A 75 8.93 -9.22 2.99
N TRP A 76 8.52 -10.24 3.72
CA TRP A 76 8.11 -10.14 5.10
C TRP A 76 9.36 -10.21 5.98
N SER A 77 9.84 -9.05 6.41
CA SER A 77 11.14 -8.88 7.06
C SER A 77 11.09 -9.22 8.56
N LEU A 78 9.93 -9.06 9.21
CA LEU A 78 9.73 -9.41 10.62
C LEU A 78 8.31 -9.98 10.78
N SER A 79 8.19 -11.30 10.71
CA SER A 79 6.89 -11.98 10.83
C SER A 79 6.91 -13.05 11.90
N PHE A 80 5.92 -13.00 12.79
CA PHE A 80 5.70 -14.05 13.77
C PHE A 80 4.21 -14.29 13.97
N HIS A 81 3.85 -15.53 14.32
CA HIS A 81 2.49 -15.84 14.78
C HIS A 81 2.45 -17.02 15.75
N ASP A 82 1.40 -17.10 16.56
CA ASP A 82 1.11 -18.23 17.43
C ASP A 82 0.39 -19.37 16.68
N LYS A 83 0.00 -20.42 17.42
CA LYS A 83 -0.75 -21.57 16.88
C LYS A 83 -2.14 -21.23 16.34
N HIS A 84 -2.67 -20.07 16.69
CA HIS A 84 -3.96 -19.54 16.24
C HIS A 84 -3.80 -18.47 15.15
N ILE A 85 -2.58 -18.31 14.61
CA ILE A 85 -2.24 -17.31 13.57
C ILE A 85 -2.39 -15.86 14.12
N ASN A 86 -2.43 -15.67 15.44
CA ASN A 86 -2.31 -14.33 16.00
C ASN A 86 -0.86 -13.88 15.92
N GLY A 87 -0.62 -12.66 15.47
CA GLY A 87 0.74 -12.24 15.21
C GLY A 87 0.84 -10.93 14.48
N ARG A 88 2.03 -10.72 13.92
CA ARG A 88 2.34 -9.50 13.18
C ARG A 88 3.24 -9.83 12.01
N ILE A 89 2.99 -9.15 10.90
CA ILE A 89 3.83 -9.18 9.69
C ILE A 89 4.30 -7.75 9.45
N ILE A 90 5.60 -7.54 9.33
CA ILE A 90 6.17 -6.33 8.77
C ILE A 90 6.79 -6.70 7.43
N SER A 91 6.36 -6.01 6.38
CA SER A 91 6.80 -6.29 5.02
C SER A 91 7.38 -5.07 4.33
N LYS A 92 8.38 -5.31 3.49
CA LYS A 92 8.79 -4.38 2.43
C LYS A 92 8.07 -4.79 1.17
N THR A 93 7.54 -3.83 0.42
CA THR A 93 6.74 -4.12 -0.76
C THR A 93 7.13 -3.20 -1.90
N THR A 94 7.17 -3.76 -3.11
CA THR A 94 7.35 -3.04 -4.37
C THR A 94 6.19 -3.35 -5.29
N TRP A 95 5.51 -2.32 -5.77
CA TRP A 95 4.45 -2.38 -6.77
C TRP A 95 4.96 -1.80 -8.08
N THR A 96 5.13 -2.65 -9.08
CA THR A 96 5.63 -2.25 -10.40
C THR A 96 4.45 -2.09 -11.35
N SER A 97 4.35 -0.93 -12.01
CA SER A 97 3.26 -0.63 -12.95
C SER A 97 3.26 -1.60 -14.13
N GLU A 98 2.08 -2.05 -14.53
CA GLU A 98 1.89 -2.83 -15.77
C GLU A 98 2.13 -1.99 -17.03
N LYS A 99 1.89 -0.68 -16.98
CA LYS A 99 2.02 0.22 -18.13
C LYS A 99 3.48 0.61 -18.39
N ASN A 100 4.24 0.84 -17.32
CA ASN A 100 5.63 1.28 -17.40
C ASN A 100 6.44 0.66 -16.26
N PRO A 101 7.31 -0.34 -16.51
CA PRO A 101 8.10 -1.00 -15.48
C PRO A 101 9.07 -0.08 -14.71
N SER A 102 9.40 1.09 -15.25
CA SER A 102 10.20 2.11 -14.56
C SER A 102 9.39 2.87 -13.50
N SER A 103 8.06 2.88 -13.63
CA SER A 103 7.13 3.51 -12.69
C SER A 103 6.67 2.51 -11.64
N LYS A 104 6.84 2.86 -10.36
CA LYS A 104 6.58 1.94 -9.24
C LYS A 104 6.24 2.68 -7.96
N PHE A 105 5.63 1.95 -7.03
CA PHE A 105 5.53 2.35 -5.64
C PHE A 105 6.36 1.40 -4.79
N ARG A 106 7.15 1.93 -3.84
CA ARG A 106 7.95 1.11 -2.92
C ARG A 106 7.82 1.63 -1.51
N GLY A 107 7.70 0.71 -0.55
CA GLY A 107 7.68 1.09 0.84
C GLY A 107 7.51 -0.10 1.75
N HIS A 108 6.75 0.09 2.82
CA HIS A 108 6.56 -0.92 3.84
C HIS A 108 5.11 -0.95 4.32
N GLY A 109 4.76 -2.08 4.94
CA GLY A 109 3.48 -2.25 5.59
C GLY A 109 3.61 -3.10 6.83
N ILE A 110 2.58 -3.00 7.66
CA ILE A 110 2.41 -3.78 8.87
C ILE A 110 1.01 -4.37 8.86
N CYS A 111 0.92 -5.66 9.18
CA CYS A 111 -0.33 -6.36 9.39
C CYS A 111 -0.37 -6.90 10.81
N ASP A 112 -1.45 -6.61 11.51
CA ASP A 112 -1.81 -7.33 12.73
C ASP A 112 -2.77 -8.46 12.37
N LEU A 113 -2.41 -9.66 12.81
CA LEU A 113 -3.15 -10.89 12.56
C LEU A 113 -3.92 -11.29 13.82
N THR A 114 -5.21 -11.52 13.70
CA THR A 114 -6.08 -11.97 14.79
C THR A 114 -6.96 -13.11 14.30
N ALA A 115 -6.64 -14.35 14.70
CA ALA A 115 -7.37 -15.61 14.50
C ALA A 115 -8.58 -15.57 13.54
N GLY A 116 -8.35 -15.25 12.27
CA GLY A 116 -9.40 -15.16 11.23
C GLY A 116 -9.53 -13.82 10.51
N ALA A 117 -8.76 -12.80 10.87
CA ALA A 117 -8.70 -11.53 10.13
C ALA A 117 -7.27 -10.94 10.17
N ALA A 118 -6.91 -10.26 9.09
CA ALA A 118 -5.73 -9.42 9.01
C ALA A 118 -6.15 -7.95 8.82
N THR A 119 -5.63 -7.06 9.66
CA THR A 119 -5.73 -5.61 9.46
C THR A 119 -4.35 -5.10 9.12
N CYS A 120 -4.21 -4.50 7.94
CA CYS A 120 -2.92 -4.00 7.48
C CYS A 120 -2.97 -2.52 7.13
N VAL A 121 -1.84 -1.85 7.31
CA VAL A 121 -1.57 -0.50 6.79
C VAL A 121 -0.26 -0.51 6.01
N SER A 122 -0.17 0.33 4.98
CA SER A 122 1.00 0.44 4.12
C SER A 122 1.26 1.88 3.72
N TRP A 123 2.54 2.21 3.64
CA TRP A 123 3.05 3.51 3.21
C TRP A 123 4.04 3.29 2.08
N LEU A 124 3.77 3.88 0.93
CA LEU A 124 4.55 3.65 -0.29
C LEU A 124 4.92 4.97 -0.93
N LYS A 125 6.17 5.09 -1.36
CA LYS A 125 6.67 6.22 -2.15
C LYS A 125 6.62 5.88 -3.63
N GLY A 126 6.17 6.82 -4.45
CA GLY A 126 6.12 6.72 -5.90
C GLY A 126 7.46 7.04 -6.56
N TYR A 127 7.68 6.44 -7.73
CA TYR A 127 8.87 6.60 -8.56
C TYR A 127 8.45 6.59 -10.04
N GLY A 128 9.27 7.19 -10.91
CA GLY A 128 8.98 7.30 -12.34
C GLY A 128 7.86 8.31 -12.57
N GLU A 129 6.79 7.91 -13.24
CA GLU A 129 5.61 8.77 -13.46
C GLU A 129 4.90 9.19 -12.15
N TYR A 130 5.20 8.52 -11.04
CA TYR A 130 4.64 8.79 -9.72
C TYR A 130 5.63 9.47 -8.77
N ASP A 131 6.75 9.99 -9.29
CA ASP A 131 7.73 10.70 -8.46
C ASP A 131 7.10 11.88 -7.72
N GLY A 132 7.50 12.08 -6.46
CA GLY A 132 6.89 13.07 -5.57
C GLY A 132 5.51 12.70 -5.01
N LYS A 133 4.94 11.54 -5.34
CA LYS A 133 3.68 11.04 -4.76
C LYS A 133 3.95 10.01 -3.66
N ILE A 134 3.06 9.95 -2.67
CA ILE A 134 2.98 8.90 -1.66
C ILE A 134 1.59 8.28 -1.63
N LEU A 135 1.53 7.01 -1.22
CA LEU A 135 0.32 6.26 -0.94
C LEU A 135 0.28 5.86 0.52
N GLU A 136 -0.85 6.10 1.16
CA GLU A 136 -1.18 5.55 2.47
C GLU A 136 -2.45 4.73 2.34
N LEU A 137 -2.35 3.42 2.58
CA LEU A 137 -3.42 2.47 2.29
C LEU A 137 -3.66 1.55 3.46
N THR A 138 -4.93 1.32 3.76
CA THR A 138 -5.39 0.18 4.53
C THR A 138 -5.62 -1.00 3.61
N ARG A 139 -5.33 -2.21 4.11
CA ARG A 139 -5.63 -3.46 3.43
C ARG A 139 -6.43 -4.33 4.38
N ASN A 140 -7.66 -4.61 3.99
CA ASN A 140 -8.63 -5.38 4.78
C ASN A 140 -9.05 -6.62 3.99
N GLU A 141 -9.20 -7.76 4.67
CA GLU A 141 -9.80 -8.95 4.06
C GLU A 141 -11.26 -8.65 3.67
N SER A 142 -11.62 -8.99 2.43
CA SER A 142 -13.03 -8.88 2.02
C SER A 142 -13.81 -10.07 2.58
N ALA A 143 -14.97 -9.82 3.18
CA ALA A 143 -15.91 -10.88 3.57
C ALA A 143 -16.37 -11.74 2.38
N SER A 144 -16.27 -11.20 1.15
CA SER A 144 -16.55 -11.91 -0.10
C SER A 144 -15.39 -12.75 -0.63
N ALA A 145 -14.22 -12.75 0.04
CA ALA A 145 -13.09 -13.62 -0.28
C ALA A 145 -13.33 -15.05 0.22
N SER A 146 -14.54 -15.57 -0.01
CA SER A 146 -14.85 -16.98 0.14
C SER A 146 -13.79 -17.77 -0.61
N ARG A 147 -13.09 -18.63 0.13
CA ARG A 147 -12.09 -19.58 -0.36
C ARG A 147 -12.64 -20.22 -1.63
N GLU A 148 -12.21 -19.74 -2.80
CA GLU A 148 -12.52 -20.39 -4.07
C GLU A 148 -11.78 -21.73 -4.07
N ASN A 149 -12.41 -22.77 -3.49
CA ASN A 149 -12.13 -24.19 -3.63
C ASN A 149 -10.66 -24.67 -3.58
N ASP A 150 -9.76 -23.98 -2.87
CA ASP A 150 -8.41 -24.46 -2.64
C ASP A 150 -8.08 -24.34 -1.15
N ASP A 151 -8.23 -25.46 -0.43
CA ASP A 151 -7.90 -25.65 0.99
C ASP A 151 -6.43 -25.33 1.34
N SER A 152 -5.62 -24.94 0.35
CA SER A 152 -4.20 -24.67 0.49
C SER A 152 -3.77 -23.20 0.25
N SER A 153 -4.72 -22.27 0.05
CA SER A 153 -4.42 -20.84 -0.10
C SER A 153 -5.26 -19.99 0.87
N GLY A 154 -4.60 -19.21 1.72
CA GLY A 154 -5.25 -18.22 2.59
C GLY A 154 -5.98 -17.12 1.80
N PRO A 155 -6.55 -16.10 2.46
CA PRO A 155 -7.41 -15.11 1.80
C PRO A 155 -6.71 -14.50 0.59
N ASN A 156 -7.26 -14.75 -0.59
CA ASN A 156 -6.62 -14.45 -1.87
C ASN A 156 -6.93 -13.05 -2.39
N LEU A 157 -7.90 -12.34 -1.80
CA LEU A 157 -8.34 -11.01 -2.23
C LEU A 157 -8.54 -10.07 -1.03
N TYR A 158 -7.91 -8.91 -1.09
CA TYR A 158 -8.01 -7.87 -0.07
C TYR A 158 -8.53 -6.58 -0.70
N LYS A 159 -9.40 -5.89 0.01
CA LYS A 159 -9.80 -4.53 -0.35
C LYS A 159 -8.70 -3.56 0.08
N LEU A 160 -8.42 -2.58 -0.77
CA LEU A 160 -7.51 -1.48 -0.49
C LEU A 160 -8.32 -0.20 -0.43
N GLU A 161 -8.07 0.61 0.58
CA GLU A 161 -8.72 1.90 0.77
C GLU A 161 -7.71 2.87 1.37
N GLY A 162 -7.63 4.08 0.85
CA GLY A 162 -6.74 5.10 1.41
C GLY A 162 -6.61 6.32 0.53
N ILE A 163 -5.42 6.91 0.51
CA ILE A 163 -5.14 8.17 -0.17
C ILE A 163 -3.85 8.11 -0.98
N VAL A 164 -3.85 8.77 -2.13
CA VAL A 164 -2.64 9.22 -2.80
C VAL A 164 -2.50 10.73 -2.60
N MET A 165 -1.28 11.19 -2.33
CA MET A 165 -1.00 12.61 -2.13
C MET A 165 0.42 12.96 -2.51
N ASP A 166 0.73 14.25 -2.58
CA ASP A 166 2.11 14.73 -2.71
C ASP A 166 2.90 14.44 -1.43
N GLU A 167 4.18 14.06 -1.60
CA GLU A 167 5.13 13.94 -0.50
C GLU A 167 5.29 15.31 0.19
N PRO A 168 5.10 15.40 1.53
CA PRO A 168 5.27 16.66 2.25
C PRO A 168 6.70 17.18 2.12
N GLU A 169 6.85 18.49 1.93
CA GLU A 169 8.17 19.13 2.03
C GLU A 169 8.70 19.06 3.49
N PRO A 170 10.02 18.88 3.68
CA PRO A 170 10.65 18.81 5.00
C PRO A 170 10.48 20.07 5.86
#